data_AF-A0A318K0L8-F1
#
_entry.id   AF-A0A318K0L8-F1
#
_cell.length_a   1.000
_cell.length_b   1.000
_cell.length_c   1.000
_cell.angle_alpha   90.00
_cell.angle_beta   90.00
_cell.angle_gamma   90.00
#
_symmetry.space_group_name_H-M   'P 1'
#
loop_
_entity.id
_entity.type
_entity.pdbx_description
1 polymer ?
#
loop_
_entity_poly.entity_id
_entity_poly.type
_entity_poly.pdbx_seq_one_letter_code
_entity_poly.pdbx_strand_id
1 'polypeptide(L)'
;MIDPLSLEAGRARLLDRLRELRRDVTELSAAYGALQTSGLLIDTEGIGALTTPAYCVAGAREVFEEASIELDAAADALDRAGMYTTRLRPVVLD
;
A
#
# COMPACT_ATOMS: atom_id res chain seq x y z
N MET A 1 -18.82 -26.68 0.58
CA MET A 1 -17.47 -27.22 0.30
C MET A 1 -16.66 -26.06 -0.29
N ILE A 2 -15.45 -25.77 0.22
CA ILE A 2 -14.62 -24.67 -0.29
C ILE A 2 -13.83 -25.19 -1.49
N ASP A 3 -13.92 -24.49 -2.62
CA ASP A 3 -13.21 -24.85 -3.86
C ASP A 3 -11.77 -24.28 -3.83
N PRO A 4 -10.72 -25.10 -3.95
CA PRO A 4 -9.33 -24.63 -4.05
C PRO A 4 -9.11 -23.57 -5.13
N LEU A 5 -9.81 -23.66 -6.27
CA LEU A 5 -9.69 -22.67 -7.35
C LEU A 5 -10.26 -21.31 -6.93
N SER A 6 -11.35 -21.29 -6.15
CA SER A 6 -11.93 -20.06 -5.62
C SER A 6 -10.99 -19.33 -4.64
N LEU A 7 -10.21 -20.08 -3.85
CA LEU A 7 -9.21 -19.51 -2.94
C LEU A 7 -8.04 -18.89 -3.70
N GLU A 8 -7.56 -19.59 -4.74
CA GLU A 8 -6.48 -19.08 -5.59
C GLU A 8 -6.91 -17.83 -6.38
N ALA A 9 -8.14 -17.81 -6.91
CA ALA A 9 -8.71 -16.62 -7.53
C ALA A 9 -8.87 -15.46 -6.53
N GLY A 10 -9.24 -15.76 -5.28
CA GLY A 10 -9.29 -14.78 -4.20
C GLY A 10 -7.92 -14.17 -3.89
N ARG A 11 -6.88 -15.00 -3.80
CA ARG A 11 -5.49 -14.57 -3.61
C ARG A 11 -5.00 -13.68 -4.75
N ALA A 12 -5.24 -14.09 -6.00
CA ALA A 12 -4.89 -13.30 -7.19
C ALA A 12 -5.58 -11.93 -7.19
N ARG A 13 -6.88 -11.88 -6.85
CA ARG A 13 -7.63 -10.63 -6.71
C ARG A 13 -7.05 -9.72 -5.62
N LEU A 14 -6.60 -10.27 -4.50
CA LEU A 14 -5.97 -9.48 -3.44
C LEU A 14 -4.63 -8.89 -3.89
N LEU A 15 -3.82 -9.66 -4.63
CA LEU A 15 -2.59 -9.17 -5.23
C LEU A 15 -2.83 -8.00 -6.20
N ASP A 16 -3.84 -8.10 -7.06
CA ASP A 16 -4.18 -7.04 -8.00
C ASP A 16 -4.62 -5.76 -7.26
N ARG A 17 -5.43 -5.89 -6.21
CA ARG A 17 -5.82 -4.77 -5.35
C ARG A 17 -4.65 -4.13 -4.63
N LEU A 18 -3.68 -4.91 -4.15
CA LEU A 18 -2.47 -4.36 -3.54
C LEU A 18 -1.62 -3.59 -4.55
N ARG A 19 -1.52 -4.07 -5.80
CA ARG A 19 -0.80 -3.36 -6.86
C ARG A 19 -1.45 -2.02 -7.19
N GLU A 20 -2.77 -1.98 -7.24
CA GLU A 20 -3.54 -0.74 -7.41
C GLU A 20 -3.32 0.20 -6.22
N LEU A 21 -3.52 -0.28 -4.99
CA LEU A 21 -3.34 0.53 -3.79
C LEU A 21 -1.91 1.09 -3.67
N ARG A 22 -0.89 0.30 -4.03
CA ARG A 22 0.50 0.78 -4.04
C ARG A 22 0.71 1.90 -5.05
N ARG A 23 0.08 1.83 -6.23
CA ARG A 23 0.11 2.91 -7.21
C ARG A 23 -0.52 4.17 -6.63
N ASP A 24 -1.69 4.04 -6.02
CA ASP A 24 -2.44 5.15 -5.45
C ASP A 24 -1.68 5.81 -4.28
N VAL A 25 -1.05 5.02 -3.41
CA VAL A 25 -0.19 5.51 -2.31
C VAL A 25 1.05 6.23 -2.86
N THR A 26 1.66 5.71 -3.93
CA THR A 26 2.81 6.36 -4.59
C THR A 26 2.41 7.71 -5.16
N GLU A 27 1.27 7.78 -5.85
CA GLU A 27 0.73 9.02 -6.43
C GLU A 27 0.40 10.04 -5.33
N LEU A 28 -0.25 9.60 -4.25
CA LEU A 28 -0.59 10.47 -3.13
C LEU A 28 0.66 10.99 -2.41
N SER A 29 1.65 10.13 -2.15
CA SER A 29 2.93 10.53 -1.57
C SER A 29 3.65 11.58 -2.42
N ALA A 30 3.65 11.40 -3.75
CA ALA A 30 4.20 12.38 -4.69
C ALA A 30 3.43 13.71 -4.66
N ALA A 31 2.10 13.67 -4.56
CA ALA A 31 1.27 14.87 -4.45
C ALA A 31 1.57 15.65 -3.16
N TYR A 32 1.76 14.97 -2.02
CA TYR A 32 2.23 15.60 -0.78
C TYR A 32 3.62 16.22 -0.94
N GLY A 33 4.53 15.56 -1.65
CA GLY A 33 5.83 16.13 -2.00
C GLY A 33 5.72 17.41 -2.83
N ALA A 34 4.83 17.43 -3.83
CA ALA A 34 4.59 18.60 -4.66
C ALA A 34 3.93 19.76 -3.88
N LEU A 35 3.06 19.44 -2.90
CA LEU A 35 2.39 20.43 -2.06
C LEU A 35 3.41 21.29 -1.30
N GLN A 36 4.50 20.71 -0.83
CA GLN A 36 5.60 21.43 -0.16
C GLN A 36 6.20 22.54 -1.03
N THR A 37 6.27 22.33 -2.34
CA THR A 37 6.85 23.28 -3.32
C THR A 37 5.81 24.13 -4.05
N SER A 38 4.51 23.91 -3.78
CA SER A 38 3.41 24.52 -4.54
C SER A 38 3.18 26.01 -4.24
N GLY A 39 3.72 26.52 -3.14
CA GLY A 39 3.40 27.87 -2.63
C GLY A 39 1.97 28.01 -2.08
N LEU A 40 1.20 26.91 -1.99
CA LEU A 40 -0.17 26.90 -1.46
C LEU A 40 -0.24 26.81 0.06
N LEU A 41 0.89 26.55 0.72
CA LEU A 41 0.99 26.47 2.18
C LEU A 41 1.51 27.80 2.72
N ILE A 42 0.70 28.48 3.52
CA ILE A 42 1.14 29.61 4.33
C ILE A 42 1.74 29.03 5.61
N ASP A 43 3.01 29.32 5.86
CA ASP A 43 3.67 28.82 7.07
C ASP A 43 3.01 29.40 8.33
N THR A 44 2.92 28.60 9.39
CA THR A 44 2.37 29.06 10.65
C THR A 44 3.46 29.84 11.39
N GLU A 45 3.30 31.15 11.53
CA GLU A 45 4.28 31.96 12.26
C GLU A 45 4.31 31.59 13.76
N GLY A 46 5.49 31.21 14.26
CA GLY A 46 5.74 30.97 15.68
C GLY A 46 6.99 30.11 15.95
N ILE A 47 7.89 30.57 16.82
CA ILE A 47 9.04 29.76 17.27
C ILE A 47 8.50 28.55 18.05
N GLY A 48 8.74 27.34 17.55
CA GLY A 48 8.39 26.09 18.25
C GLY A 48 7.05 25.46 17.88
N ALA A 49 6.40 25.89 16.80
CA ALA A 49 5.20 25.20 16.30
C ALA A 49 5.56 23.79 15.77
N LEU A 50 5.34 22.75 16.57
CA LEU A 50 5.53 21.33 16.22
C LEU A 50 4.60 20.83 15.08
N THR A 51 3.89 21.73 14.41
CA THR A 51 2.84 21.45 13.43
C THR A 51 2.85 22.45 12.27
N THR A 52 4.02 23.01 11.93
CA THR A 52 4.12 23.80 10.69
C THR A 52 3.65 22.95 9.51
N PRO A 53 3.09 23.56 8.45
CA PRO A 53 2.68 22.83 7.26
C PRO A 53 3.83 22.00 6.67
N ALA A 54 5.05 22.53 6.69
CA ALA A 54 6.24 21.80 6.25
C ALA A 54 6.52 20.54 7.11
N TYR A 55 6.42 20.65 8.44
CA TYR A 55 6.57 19.51 9.35
C TYR A 55 5.48 18.46 9.11
N CYS A 56 4.21 18.89 9.00
CA CYS A 56 3.09 17.99 8.76
C CYS A 56 3.20 17.26 7.41
N VAL A 57 3.65 17.95 6.35
CA VAL A 57 3.88 17.33 5.04
C VAL A 57 5.05 16.34 5.09
N ALA A 58 6.15 16.68 5.77
CA ALA A 58 7.27 15.77 5.95
C ALA A 58 6.84 14.49 6.69
N GLY A 59 6.13 14.64 7.82
CA GLY A 59 5.61 13.50 8.57
C GLY A 59 4.62 12.65 7.78
N ALA A 60 3.73 13.27 6.97
CA ALA A 60 2.84 12.51 6.09
C ALA A 60 3.63 11.68 5.06
N ARG A 61 4.70 12.23 4.49
CA ARG A 61 5.56 11.51 3.53
C ARG A 61 6.27 10.32 4.16
N GLU A 62 6.79 10.48 5.38
CA GLU A 62 7.40 9.38 6.13
C GLU A 62 6.41 8.25 6.36
N VAL A 63 5.16 8.57 6.74
CA VAL A 63 4.10 7.56 6.92
C VAL A 63 3.73 6.88 5.59
N PHE A 64 3.71 7.60 4.46
CA PHE A 64 3.48 6.97 3.15
C PHE A 64 4.64 6.09 2.68
N GLU A 65 5.88 6.42 3.05
CA GLU A 65 7.04 5.57 2.81
C GLU A 65 6.92 4.27 3.60
N GLU A 66 6.57 4.35 4.88
CA GLU A 66 6.28 3.17 5.71
C GLU A 66 5.14 2.33 5.14
N ALA A 67 4.02 2.96 4.77
CA ALA A 67 2.90 2.27 4.14
C ALA A 67 3.32 1.55 2.84
N SER A 68 4.23 2.12 2.05
CA SER A 68 4.74 1.48 0.83
C SER A 68 5.52 0.21 1.14
N ILE A 69 6.34 0.22 2.20
CA ILE A 69 7.08 -0.95 2.68
C ILE A 69 6.11 -2.05 3.14
N GLU A 70 5.08 -1.69 3.90
CA GLU A 70 4.07 -2.64 4.38
C GLU A 70 3.26 -3.25 3.23
N LEU A 71 2.93 -2.47 2.20
CA LEU A 71 2.23 -2.97 1.02
C LEU A 71 3.08 -3.97 0.21
N ASP A 72 4.38 -3.70 0.05
CA ASP A 72 5.30 -4.64 -0.57
C ASP A 72 5.43 -5.93 0.26
N ALA A 73 5.49 -5.82 1.60
CA ALA A 73 5.50 -6.97 2.50
C ALA A 73 4.20 -7.78 2.43
N ALA A 74 3.05 -7.13 2.29
CA ALA A 74 1.76 -7.79 2.10
C ALA A 74 1.69 -8.54 0.76
N ALA A 75 2.21 -7.94 -0.31
CA ALA A 75 2.29 -8.60 -1.61
C ALA A 75 3.19 -9.84 -1.57
N ASP A 76 4.38 -9.72 -0.96
CA ASP A 76 5.30 -10.85 -0.73
C ASP A 76 4.64 -11.96 0.11
N ALA A 77 3.90 -11.61 1.17
CA ALA A 77 3.17 -12.60 1.97
C ALA A 77 2.11 -13.36 1.16
N LEU A 78 1.38 -12.68 0.27
CA LEU A 78 0.39 -13.31 -0.61
C LEU A 78 1.04 -14.19 -1.69
N ASP A 79 2.22 -13.81 -2.21
CA ASP A 79 2.97 -14.65 -3.14
C ASP A 79 3.51 -15.91 -2.45
N ARG A 80 4.05 -15.79 -1.24
CA ARG A 80 4.43 -16.95 -0.42
C ARG A 80 3.25 -17.85 -0.12
N ALA A 81 2.07 -17.31 0.17
CA ALA A 81 0.86 -18.12 0.34
C ALA A 81 0.59 -18.96 -0.92
N GLY A 82 0.77 -18.38 -2.11
CA GLY A 82 0.65 -19.06 -3.41
C GLY A 82 1.59 -20.28 -3.54
N MET A 83 2.80 -20.21 -2.98
CA MET A 83 3.75 -21.33 -3.01
C MET A 83 3.19 -22.58 -2.29
N TYR A 84 2.34 -22.39 -1.28
CA TYR A 84 1.70 -23.47 -0.54
C TYR A 84 0.37 -23.89 -1.18
N THR A 85 -0.44 -22.94 -1.66
CA THR A 85 -1.80 -23.21 -2.15
C THR A 85 -1.85 -23.80 -3.56
N THR A 86 -0.89 -23.49 -4.43
CA THR A 86 -0.81 -24.04 -5.80
C THR A 86 -0.72 -25.57 -5.87
N ARG A 87 -0.38 -26.22 -4.75
CA ARG A 87 -0.34 -27.69 -4.61
C ARG A 87 -1.71 -28.30 -4.31
N LEU A 88 -2.70 -27.49 -3.94
CA LEU A 88 -4.06 -27.94 -3.65
C LEU A 88 -4.80 -28.16 -4.99
N ARG A 89 -4.73 -29.39 -5.51
CA ARG A 89 -5.50 -29.80 -6.69
C ARG A 89 -6.88 -30.30 -6.27
N PRO A 90 -7.96 -29.97 -7.01
CA PRO A 90 -9.24 -30.61 -6.82
C PRO A 90 -9.09 -32.12 -7.03
N VAL A 91 -9.76 -32.93 -6.21
CA VAL A 91 -9.95 -34.35 -6.50
C VAL A 91 -10.90 -34.42 -7.69
N VAL A 92 -10.42 -34.87 -8.85
CA VAL A 92 -11.28 -35.24 -9.97
C VAL A 92 -11.83 -36.62 -9.63
N LEU A 93 -13.12 -36.70 -9.30
CA LEU A 93 -13.83 -37.97 -9.22
C LEU A 93 -14.43 -38.19 -10.61
N ASP A 94 -13.89 -39.19 -11.32
CA ASP A 94 -14.41 -39.67 -12.60
C ASP A 94 -15.80 -40.31 -12.45
#